data_AF-A0A8X6TWJ6-F1
#
_entry.id   AF-A0A8X6TWJ6-F1
#
_cell.length_a   1.000
_cell.length_b   1.000
_cell.length_c   1.000
_cell.angle_alpha   90.00
_cell.angle_beta   90.00
_cell.angle_gamma   90.00
#
_symmetry.space_group_name_H-M   'P 1'
#
loop_
_entity.id
_entity.type
_entity.pdbx_description
1 polymer ?
#
loop_
_entity_poly.entity_id
_entity_poly.type
_entity_poly.pdbx_seq_one_letter_code
_entity_poly.pdbx_strand_id
1 'polypeptide(L)'
;MDIYPCGSIEALVHYVTKYIAKVESEDLNDGVKQVINRIRQEESDIQRKLFKICMRILKERQVSACECAYSLCHLPLRSGSRKCIFLNARLTDQRYHVVKFKDDKAIAYCANIFERYEKRPKDDKHKNMCLLEFAMNYDPYYRNRAYEPDEDIDADADTSVPPRRQRRELITLEDASKMALRNILVAIQTPYFSVHNDADNYFYSLLVQYVPFDKESELLERYPNSRDAFLDREEQFFGDENLFVSSIRERSNQLENAFRQASTRDSPKPRRLCFRGNT
;
A
#
# COMPACT_ATOMS: atom_id res chain seq x y z
N MET A 1 17.14 16.57 5.92
CA MET A 1 16.36 15.93 6.99
C MET A 1 16.86 16.44 8.32
N ASP A 2 16.18 17.43 8.88
CA ASP A 2 16.23 17.64 10.33
C ASP A 2 15.38 16.51 10.92
N ILE A 3 15.98 15.35 11.22
CA ILE A 3 15.27 14.34 12.00
C ILE A 3 15.20 14.88 13.42
N TYR A 4 14.08 15.52 13.76
CA TYR A 4 13.82 15.87 15.14
C TYR A 4 13.54 14.58 15.91
N PRO A 5 14.29 14.27 16.97
CA PRO A 5 13.90 13.18 17.86
C PRO A 5 12.55 13.54 18.49
N CYS A 6 11.48 12.93 17.99
CA CYS A 6 10.13 13.19 18.44
C CYS A 6 9.88 12.41 19.75
N GLY A 7 10.38 12.93 20.87
CA GLY A 7 10.19 12.34 22.20
C GLY A 7 8.84 12.69 22.85
N SER A 8 8.03 13.54 22.21
CA SER A 8 6.71 13.96 22.70
C SER A 8 5.71 14.11 21.55
N ILE A 9 4.41 14.02 21.88
CA ILE A 9 3.31 14.19 20.92
C ILE A 9 3.32 15.60 20.31
N GLU A 10 3.65 16.63 21.10
CA GLU A 10 3.77 18.01 20.60
C GLU A 10 4.90 18.16 19.58
N ALA A 11 6.05 17.52 19.80
CA ALA A 11 7.16 17.51 18.85
C ALA A 11 6.77 16.82 17.54
N LEU A 12 5.99 15.73 17.61
CA LEU A 12 5.45 15.03 16.44
C LEU A 12 4.47 15.93 15.67
N VAL A 13 3.51 16.57 16.35
CA VAL A 13 2.52 17.45 15.71
C VAL A 13 3.22 18.65 15.06
N HIS A 14 4.19 19.26 15.75
CA HIS A 14 5.00 20.34 15.19
C HIS A 14 5.79 19.89 13.97
N TYR A 15 6.42 18.71 14.04
CA TYR A 15 7.16 18.12 12.92
C TYR A 15 6.24 17.92 11.72
N VAL A 16 5.10 17.25 11.90
CA VAL A 16 4.11 17.01 10.84
C VAL A 16 3.61 18.34 10.25
N THR A 17 3.28 19.31 11.10
CA THR A 17 2.78 20.63 10.67
C THR A 17 3.83 21.40 9.87
N LYS A 18 5.09 21.40 10.31
CA LYS A 18 6.22 22.03 9.59
C LYS A 18 6.41 21.43 8.19
N TYR A 19 6.21 20.11 8.05
CA TYR A 19 6.32 19.45 6.75
C TYR A 19 5.11 19.67 5.85
N ILE A 20 3.89 19.66 6.39
CA ILE A 20 2.67 19.94 5.62
C ILE A 20 2.66 21.41 5.14
N ALA A 21 3.12 22.34 5.97
CA ALA A 21 3.20 23.76 5.64
C ALA A 21 4.43 24.12 4.79
N LYS A 22 5.25 23.13 4.40
CA LYS A 22 6.42 23.36 3.55
C LYS A 22 5.96 23.59 2.12
N VAL A 23 5.72 24.85 1.77
CA VAL A 23 5.43 25.27 0.40
C VAL A 23 6.68 24.99 -0.45
N GLU A 24 6.50 24.33 -1.60
CA GLU A 24 7.57 24.22 -2.60
C GLU A 24 7.93 25.60 -3.15
N SER A 25 9.17 25.82 -3.60
CA SER A 25 9.57 27.16 -4.04
C SER A 25 8.74 27.62 -5.23
N GLU A 26 8.31 28.89 -5.23
CA GLU A 26 7.54 29.49 -6.34
C GLU A 26 8.31 29.39 -7.68
N ASP A 27 9.64 29.39 -7.62
CA ASP A 27 10.55 29.20 -8.77
C ASP A 27 10.33 27.87 -9.50
N LEU A 28 9.95 26.79 -8.79
CA LEU A 28 9.66 25.48 -9.40
C LEU A 28 8.41 25.53 -10.25
N ASN A 29 7.35 26.15 -9.73
CA ASN A 29 6.08 26.24 -10.41
C ASN A 29 6.20 27.05 -11.70
N ASP A 30 6.98 28.13 -11.69
CA ASP A 30 7.17 28.95 -12.88
C ASP A 30 8.12 28.30 -13.90
N GLY A 31 9.16 27.58 -13.43
CA GLY A 31 10.02 26.75 -14.29
C GLY A 31 9.24 25.65 -15.02
N VAL A 32 8.35 24.95 -14.31
CA VAL A 32 7.49 23.90 -14.89
C VAL A 32 6.48 24.48 -15.88
N LYS A 33 5.81 25.59 -15.56
CA LYS A 33 4.87 26.26 -16.50
C LYS A 33 5.55 26.67 -17.81
N GLN A 34 6.76 27.25 -17.73
CA GLN A 34 7.51 27.64 -18.93
C GLN A 34 7.89 26.43 -19.78
N VAL A 35 8.30 25.32 -19.15
CA VAL A 35 8.65 24.09 -19.85
C VAL A 35 7.44 23.43 -20.50
N ILE A 36 6.29 23.39 -19.81
CA ILE A 36 5.04 22.92 -20.40
C ILE A 36 4.67 23.73 -21.65
N ASN A 37 4.82 25.06 -21.60
CA ASN A 37 4.50 25.93 -22.73
C ASN A 37 5.44 25.71 -23.94
N ARG A 38 6.75 25.56 -23.71
CA ARG A 38 7.72 25.27 -24.79
C ARG A 38 7.52 23.88 -25.39
N ILE A 39 7.31 22.88 -24.55
CA ILE A 39 7.09 21.49 -24.96
C ILE A 39 5.80 21.33 -25.79
N ARG A 40 4.75 22.10 -25.47
CA ARG A 40 3.52 22.14 -26.28
C ARG A 40 3.75 22.62 -27.71
N GLN A 41 4.76 23.47 -27.92
CA GLN A 41 5.10 24.04 -29.23
C GLN A 41 6.11 23.19 -30.00
N GLU A 42 7.05 22.55 -29.31
CA GLU A 42 8.21 21.88 -29.93
C GLU A 42 8.03 20.38 -30.17
N GLU A 43 7.19 19.69 -29.39
CA GLU A 43 7.06 18.23 -29.46
C GLU A 43 5.60 17.84 -29.76
N SER A 44 5.39 16.80 -30.56
CA SER A 44 4.06 16.23 -30.80
C SER A 44 3.79 15.01 -29.93
N ASP A 45 4.79 14.16 -29.73
CA ASP A 45 4.70 12.89 -28.99
C ASP A 45 4.54 13.08 -27.48
N ILE A 46 3.48 12.49 -26.92
CA ILE A 46 3.08 12.62 -25.51
C ILE A 46 4.13 12.02 -24.56
N GLN A 47 4.78 10.91 -24.95
CA GLN A 47 5.78 10.26 -24.10
C GLN A 47 7.01 11.16 -23.92
N ARG A 48 7.52 11.74 -25.01
CA ARG A 48 8.62 12.72 -24.97
C ARG A 48 8.24 14.00 -24.22
N LYS A 49 6.99 14.47 -24.33
CA LYS A 49 6.49 15.61 -23.54
C LYS A 49 6.59 15.32 -22.05
N LEU A 50 6.04 14.18 -21.61
CA LEU A 50 6.07 13.77 -20.21
C LEU A 50 7.50 13.59 -19.71
N PHE A 51 8.37 12.95 -20.50
CA PHE A 51 9.77 12.78 -20.12
C PHE A 51 10.50 14.11 -19.90
N LYS A 52 10.35 15.07 -20.82
CA LYS A 52 10.97 16.40 -20.69
C LYS A 52 10.42 17.19 -19.50
N ILE A 53 9.12 17.09 -19.21
CA ILE A 53 8.50 17.69 -18.00
C ILE A 53 9.08 17.05 -16.74
N CYS A 54 9.13 15.72 -16.66
CA CYS A 54 9.69 14.99 -15.53
C CYS A 54 11.16 15.34 -15.29
N MET A 55 11.98 15.39 -16.34
CA MET A 55 13.40 15.77 -16.24
C MET A 55 13.59 17.21 -15.72
N ARG A 56 12.70 18.13 -16.11
CA ARG A 56 12.74 19.50 -15.58
C ARG A 56 12.40 19.54 -14.10
N ILE A 57 11.32 18.88 -13.70
CA ILE A 57 10.89 18.78 -12.30
C ILE A 57 12.03 18.19 -11.46
N LEU A 58 12.64 17.09 -11.93
CA LEU A 58 13.77 16.46 -11.23
C LEU A 58 14.98 17.39 -11.11
N LYS A 59 15.29 18.18 -12.14
CA LYS A 59 16.43 19.09 -12.14
C LYS A 59 16.25 20.28 -11.21
N GLU A 60 15.05 20.84 -11.15
CA GLU A 60 14.79 22.05 -10.37
C GLU A 60 14.40 21.73 -8.92
N ARG A 61 13.87 20.52 -8.66
CA ARG A 61 13.45 20.08 -7.33
C ARG A 61 14.57 20.31 -6.32
N GLN A 62 14.32 21.21 -5.38
CA GLN A 62 15.22 21.42 -4.26
C GLN A 62 15.10 20.23 -3.30
N VAL A 63 16.16 19.44 -3.23
CA VAL A 63 16.30 18.32 -2.31
C VAL A 63 17.01 18.76 -1.04
N SER A 64 16.63 18.22 0.11
CA SER A 64 17.30 18.59 1.38
C SER A 64 18.74 18.06 1.42
N ALA A 65 19.63 18.68 2.20
CA ALA A 65 21.02 18.21 2.33
C ALA A 65 21.13 16.71 2.70
N CYS A 66 20.21 16.19 3.51
CA CYS A 66 20.19 14.76 3.83
C CYS A 66 19.62 13.91 2.68
N GLU A 67 18.68 14.41 1.89
CA GLU A 67 18.19 13.68 0.70
C GLU A 67 19.29 13.60 -0.37
N CYS A 68 20.07 14.67 -0.54
CA CYS A 68 21.33 14.65 -1.30
C CYS A 68 22.32 13.63 -0.73
N ALA A 69 22.56 13.64 0.58
CA ALA A 69 23.48 12.70 1.21
C ALA A 69 23.02 11.25 1.02
N TYR A 70 21.73 10.95 1.20
CA TYR A 70 21.16 9.62 0.93
C TYR A 70 21.36 9.21 -0.53
N SER A 71 21.08 10.11 -1.47
CA SER A 71 21.20 9.84 -2.91
C SER A 71 22.66 9.64 -3.34
N LEU A 72 23.57 10.52 -2.88
CA LEU A 72 25.00 10.48 -3.22
C LEU A 72 25.74 9.32 -2.54
N CYS A 73 25.31 8.94 -1.33
CA CYS A 73 25.91 7.83 -0.59
C CYS A 73 25.22 6.49 -0.89
N HIS A 74 24.27 6.44 -1.84
CA HIS A 74 23.48 5.25 -2.16
C HIS A 74 22.91 4.59 -0.90
N LEU A 75 22.34 5.40 0.00
CA LEU A 75 21.70 4.87 1.19
C LEU A 75 20.23 4.53 0.87
N PRO A 76 19.71 3.38 1.32
CA PRO A 76 18.33 3.02 1.07
C PRO A 76 17.39 4.04 1.74
N LEU A 77 16.54 4.70 0.95
CA LEU A 77 15.60 5.70 1.46
C LEU A 77 14.56 5.12 2.42
N ARG A 78 14.34 3.80 2.36
CA ARG A 78 13.42 3.08 3.23
C ARG A 78 13.97 1.70 3.58
N SER A 79 14.25 1.48 4.85
CA SER A 79 14.45 0.14 5.41
C SER A 79 13.15 -0.33 6.08
N GLY A 80 12.58 -1.43 5.60
CA GLY A 80 11.39 -2.06 6.18
C GLY A 80 11.71 -3.45 6.69
N SER A 81 11.17 -3.83 7.84
CA SER A 81 11.26 -5.22 8.34
C SER A 81 10.43 -6.22 7.51
N ARG A 82 9.50 -5.70 6.69
CA ARG A 82 8.59 -6.48 5.84
C ARG A 82 8.43 -5.80 4.49
N LYS A 83 8.36 -6.61 3.43
CA LYS A 83 7.92 -6.14 2.13
C LYS A 83 6.44 -5.74 2.21
N CYS A 84 6.06 -4.72 1.45
CA CYS A 84 4.67 -4.29 1.28
C CYS A 84 4.23 -4.59 -0.15
N ILE A 85 3.00 -5.05 -0.35
CA ILE A 85 2.41 -5.16 -1.70
C ILE A 85 1.08 -4.44 -1.72
N PHE A 86 0.76 -3.84 -2.86
CA PHE A 86 -0.53 -3.20 -3.08
C PHE A 86 -1.52 -4.22 -3.66
N LEU A 87 -2.62 -4.46 -2.95
CA LEU A 87 -3.75 -5.26 -3.39
C LEU A 87 -4.86 -4.32 -3.85
N ASN A 88 -5.03 -4.20 -5.17
CA ASN A 88 -6.03 -3.31 -5.75
C ASN A 88 -7.45 -3.89 -5.60
N ALA A 89 -8.05 -3.73 -4.42
CA ALA A 89 -9.38 -4.24 -4.07
C ALA A 89 -10.56 -3.41 -4.63
N ARG A 90 -10.38 -2.81 -5.83
CA ARG A 90 -11.46 -2.17 -6.59
C ARG A 90 -12.28 -3.22 -7.33
N LEU A 91 -13.49 -2.84 -7.74
CA LEU A 91 -14.30 -3.61 -8.69
C LEU A 91 -13.49 -4.02 -9.94
N THR A 92 -13.87 -5.14 -10.54
CA THR A 92 -13.16 -5.76 -11.68
C THR A 92 -12.94 -4.83 -12.86
N ASP A 93 -13.96 -4.06 -13.23
CA ASP A 93 -13.93 -3.08 -14.32
C ASP A 93 -13.02 -1.87 -14.03
N GLN A 94 -12.72 -1.61 -12.76
CA GLN A 94 -11.89 -0.48 -12.32
C GLN A 94 -10.42 -0.86 -12.07
N ARG A 95 -10.07 -2.15 -12.21
CA ARG A 95 -8.70 -2.62 -12.01
C ARG A 95 -7.87 -2.43 -13.28
N TYR A 96 -6.67 -1.89 -13.12
CA TYR A 96 -5.71 -1.80 -14.23
C TYR A 96 -5.04 -3.17 -14.46
N HIS A 97 -4.75 -3.47 -15.73
CA HIS A 97 -4.04 -4.68 -16.14
C HIS A 97 -2.66 -4.33 -16.68
N VAL A 98 -1.67 -5.15 -16.34
CA VAL A 98 -0.32 -5.01 -16.89
C VAL A 98 -0.26 -5.74 -18.22
N VAL A 99 0.09 -5.03 -19.28
CA VAL A 99 0.26 -5.61 -20.62
C VAL A 99 1.60 -6.33 -20.71
N LYS A 100 1.58 -7.53 -21.29
CA LYS A 100 2.76 -8.32 -21.59
C LYS A 100 3.22 -8.04 -23.01
N PHE A 101 4.45 -7.59 -23.14
CA PHE A 101 5.10 -7.34 -24.42
C PHE A 101 6.04 -8.49 -24.79
N LYS A 102 6.16 -8.74 -26.09
CA LYS A 102 7.23 -9.56 -26.69
C LYS A 102 7.55 -8.94 -28.04
N ASP A 103 8.83 -8.66 -28.29
CA ASP A 103 9.31 -8.02 -29.51
C ASP A 103 8.51 -6.73 -29.83
N ASP A 104 8.36 -5.87 -28.81
CA ASP A 104 7.61 -4.60 -28.82
C ASP A 104 6.12 -4.69 -29.20
N LYS A 105 5.54 -5.90 -29.19
CA LYS A 105 4.12 -6.14 -29.45
C LYS A 105 3.40 -6.60 -28.19
N ALA A 106 2.25 -6.00 -27.92
CA ALA A 106 1.35 -6.45 -26.87
C ALA A 106 0.74 -7.81 -27.25
N ILE A 107 0.98 -8.85 -26.45
CA ILE A 107 0.47 -10.20 -26.72
C ILE A 107 -0.70 -10.57 -25.80
N ALA A 108 -0.62 -10.18 -24.53
CA ALA A 108 -1.60 -10.57 -23.51
C ALA A 108 -1.50 -9.65 -22.30
N TYR A 109 -2.32 -9.91 -21.27
CA TYR A 109 -2.14 -9.33 -19.94
C TYR A 109 -1.35 -10.28 -19.03
N CYS A 110 -0.62 -9.72 -18.08
CA CYS A 110 0.04 -10.46 -17.01
C CYS A 110 -1.01 -10.93 -15.98
N ALA A 111 -0.93 -12.19 -15.57
CA ALA A 111 -1.82 -12.75 -14.57
C ALA A 111 -1.66 -12.06 -13.22
N ASN A 112 -2.75 -11.46 -12.73
CA ASN A 112 -2.80 -10.75 -11.47
C ASN A 112 -2.93 -11.72 -10.27
N ILE A 113 -2.95 -11.19 -9.04
CA ILE A 113 -3.07 -12.02 -7.83
C ILE A 113 -4.46 -12.67 -7.69
N PHE A 114 -5.50 -12.05 -8.23
CA PHE A 114 -6.88 -12.55 -8.18
C PHE A 114 -7.03 -13.79 -9.06
N GLU A 115 -6.58 -13.73 -10.31
CA GLU A 115 -6.57 -14.87 -11.24
C GLU A 115 -5.76 -16.05 -10.69
N ARG A 116 -4.66 -15.77 -9.97
CA ARG A 116 -3.85 -16.81 -9.32
C ARG A 116 -4.55 -17.41 -8.10
N TYR A 117 -5.28 -16.59 -7.36
CA TYR A 117 -6.06 -17.02 -6.20
C TYR A 117 -7.24 -17.90 -6.63
N GLU A 118 -7.92 -17.60 -7.73
CA GLU A 118 -8.98 -18.45 -8.29
C GLU A 118 -8.44 -19.84 -8.65
N LYS A 119 -7.23 -19.89 -9.22
CA LYS A 119 -6.51 -21.11 -9.64
C LYS A 119 -5.72 -21.80 -8.51
N ARG A 120 -5.89 -21.38 -7.26
CA ARG A 120 -5.19 -22.00 -6.12
C ARG A 120 -5.59 -23.47 -5.96
N PRO A 121 -4.71 -24.32 -5.38
CA PRO A 121 -5.08 -25.68 -5.00
C PRO A 121 -6.36 -25.71 -4.16
N LYS A 122 -7.19 -26.75 -4.34
CA LYS A 122 -8.47 -26.91 -3.61
C LYS A 122 -8.39 -27.92 -2.46
N ASP A 123 -7.20 -28.07 -1.89
CA ASP A 123 -6.94 -28.84 -0.66
C ASP A 123 -7.46 -28.08 0.58
N ASP A 124 -7.62 -28.81 1.69
CA ASP A 124 -8.20 -28.30 2.93
C ASP A 124 -7.51 -27.02 3.45
N LYS A 125 -6.20 -26.87 3.19
CA LYS A 125 -5.41 -25.69 3.57
C LYS A 125 -5.83 -24.42 2.81
N HIS A 126 -6.22 -24.53 1.55
CA HIS A 126 -6.46 -23.37 0.67
C HIS A 126 -7.94 -23.12 0.42
N LYS A 127 -8.82 -24.08 0.70
CA LYS A 127 -10.27 -23.96 0.54
C LYS A 127 -10.84 -22.77 1.31
N ASN A 128 -10.45 -22.61 2.57
CA ASN A 128 -10.94 -21.56 3.46
C ASN A 128 -10.03 -20.32 3.51
N MET A 129 -8.93 -20.31 2.75
CA MET A 129 -7.99 -19.19 2.71
C MET A 129 -8.60 -18.03 1.93
N CYS A 130 -8.66 -16.83 2.51
CA CYS A 130 -9.12 -15.62 1.82
C CYS A 130 -8.05 -15.04 0.89
N LEU A 131 -8.44 -14.12 0.00
CA LEU A 131 -7.51 -13.48 -0.93
C LEU A 131 -6.40 -12.72 -0.20
N LEU A 132 -6.73 -12.02 0.88
CA LEU A 132 -5.76 -11.26 1.67
C LEU A 132 -4.68 -12.20 2.22
N GLU A 133 -5.07 -13.30 2.83
CA GLU A 133 -4.16 -14.30 3.39
C GLU A 133 -3.28 -14.93 2.30
N PHE A 134 -3.88 -15.28 1.16
CA PHE A 134 -3.14 -15.82 0.02
C PHE A 134 -2.11 -14.81 -0.50
N ALA A 135 -2.50 -13.54 -0.67
CA ALA A 135 -1.62 -12.47 -1.11
C ALA A 135 -0.48 -12.20 -0.12
N MET A 136 -0.71 -12.37 1.19
CA MET A 136 0.32 -12.25 2.24
C MET A 136 1.32 -13.41 2.20
N ASN A 137 0.84 -14.63 1.94
CA ASN A 137 1.63 -15.87 2.02
C ASN A 137 2.37 -16.23 0.73
N TYR A 138 1.82 -15.95 -0.45
CA TYR A 138 2.34 -16.45 -1.72
C TYR A 138 2.78 -15.37 -2.72
N ASP A 139 3.93 -15.58 -3.38
CA ASP A 139 4.33 -14.81 -4.57
C ASP A 139 4.49 -15.70 -5.82
N PRO A 140 4.35 -15.13 -7.03
CA PRO A 140 4.60 -15.86 -8.26
C PRO A 140 6.04 -16.38 -8.33
N TYR A 141 6.20 -17.66 -8.64
CA TYR A 141 7.50 -18.28 -8.83
C TYR A 141 7.87 -18.34 -10.32
N TYR A 142 8.94 -17.65 -10.69
CA TYR A 142 9.49 -17.67 -12.05
C TYR A 142 10.81 -18.45 -12.05
N ARG A 143 10.89 -19.52 -12.85
CA ARG A 143 12.03 -20.46 -12.90
C ARG A 143 13.35 -19.83 -13.35
N ASN A 144 13.29 -18.65 -13.99
CA ASN A 144 14.42 -17.91 -14.55
C ASN A 144 14.38 -16.43 -14.15
N ARG A 145 14.41 -16.13 -12.85
CA ARG A 145 15.08 -14.89 -12.46
C ARG A 145 16.57 -15.19 -12.36
N ALA A 146 17.31 -15.00 -13.45
CA ALA A 146 18.55 -14.24 -13.28
C ALA A 146 18.10 -13.00 -12.50
N TYR A 147 18.63 -12.85 -11.29
CA TYR A 147 18.20 -11.84 -10.35
C TYR A 147 18.59 -10.48 -10.95
N GLU A 148 17.77 -9.96 -11.84
CA GLU A 148 17.56 -8.53 -11.87
C GLU A 148 16.66 -8.31 -10.66
N PRO A 149 17.14 -7.60 -9.61
CA PRO A 149 16.23 -7.06 -8.62
C PRO A 149 15.06 -6.45 -9.39
N ASP A 150 13.83 -6.68 -8.96
CA ASP A 150 12.77 -5.80 -9.43
C ASP A 150 13.33 -4.39 -9.27
N GLU A 151 13.34 -3.57 -10.33
CA GLU A 151 13.64 -2.14 -10.24
C GLU A 151 12.52 -1.47 -9.40
N ASP A 152 12.38 -1.88 -8.14
CA ASP A 152 12.13 -0.94 -7.08
C ASP A 152 13.28 0.06 -7.23
N ILE A 153 12.96 1.24 -7.77
CA ILE A 153 13.87 2.38 -7.99
C ILE A 153 14.63 2.77 -6.68
N ASP A 154 14.29 2.14 -5.55
CA ASP A 154 14.84 2.33 -4.20
C ASP A 154 15.53 1.09 -3.57
N ALA A 155 15.68 -0.04 -4.29
CA ALA A 155 16.20 -1.28 -3.70
C ALA A 155 17.70 -1.54 -3.86
N ASP A 156 18.49 -0.55 -4.31
CA ASP A 156 19.94 -0.70 -4.44
C ASP A 156 20.67 -0.03 -3.26
N ALA A 157 20.75 -0.76 -2.14
CA ALA A 157 21.91 -0.79 -1.24
C ALA A 157 21.59 -1.58 0.04
N ASP A 158 21.63 -2.91 -0.04
CA ASP A 158 22.08 -3.68 1.10
C ASP A 158 23.01 -4.78 0.62
N THR A 159 24.32 -4.58 0.81
CA THR A 159 25.37 -5.58 0.59
C THR A 159 25.35 -6.63 1.71
N SER A 160 24.18 -7.01 2.20
CA SER A 160 24.03 -8.17 3.07
C SER A 160 24.03 -9.41 2.18
N VAL A 161 25.02 -10.28 2.40
CA VAL A 161 25.12 -11.63 1.83
C VAL A 161 23.71 -12.23 1.80
N PRO A 162 23.16 -12.61 0.62
CA PRO A 162 21.80 -13.12 0.58
C PRO A 162 21.72 -14.28 1.57
N PRO A 163 20.83 -14.22 2.58
CA PRO A 163 20.75 -15.26 3.58
C PRO A 163 20.58 -16.58 2.84
N ARG A 164 21.34 -17.62 3.25
CA ARG A 164 21.29 -18.98 2.68
C ARG A 164 19.85 -19.28 2.28
N ARG A 165 19.59 -19.29 0.96
CA ARG A 165 18.24 -19.36 0.41
C ARG A 165 17.59 -20.65 0.91
N GLN A 166 16.81 -20.55 1.97
CA GLN A 166 15.93 -21.65 2.36
C GLN A 166 15.04 -21.91 1.16
N ARG A 167 15.03 -23.15 0.69
CA ARG A 167 14.21 -23.58 -0.43
C ARG A 167 12.76 -23.31 -0.05
N ARG A 168 12.16 -22.30 -0.67
CA ARG A 168 10.77 -21.93 -0.42
C ARG A 168 9.87 -23.08 -0.86
N GLU A 169 8.89 -23.40 -0.04
CA GLU A 169 7.84 -24.36 -0.40
C GLU A 169 7.09 -23.81 -1.62
N LEU A 170 6.79 -24.68 -2.60
CA LEU A 170 6.11 -24.31 -3.83
C LEU A 170 4.74 -24.98 -3.89
N ILE A 171 3.73 -24.21 -4.25
CA ILE A 171 2.42 -24.72 -4.66
C ILE A 171 2.31 -24.64 -6.18
N THR A 172 1.53 -25.56 -6.75
CA THR A 172 1.23 -25.58 -8.20
C THR A 172 -0.23 -25.20 -8.39
N LEU A 173 -0.49 -24.16 -9.17
CA LEU A 173 -1.83 -23.71 -9.53
C LEU A 173 -2.45 -24.63 -10.61
N GLU A 174 -3.75 -24.50 -10.83
CA GLU A 174 -4.48 -25.28 -11.84
C GLU A 174 -3.92 -25.13 -13.26
N ASP A 175 -3.35 -23.97 -13.61
CA ASP A 175 -2.72 -23.71 -14.90
C ASP A 175 -1.25 -24.16 -14.99
N ALA A 176 -0.81 -25.01 -14.05
CA ALA A 176 0.56 -25.49 -13.85
C ALA A 176 1.60 -24.39 -13.55
N SER A 177 1.18 -23.12 -13.40
CA SER A 177 2.06 -22.09 -12.86
C SER A 177 2.32 -22.34 -11.37
N LYS A 178 3.42 -21.78 -10.85
CA LYS A 178 3.86 -22.04 -9.48
C LYS A 178 3.85 -20.77 -8.66
N MET A 179 3.52 -20.91 -7.38
CA MET A 179 3.70 -19.86 -6.39
C MET A 179 4.57 -20.37 -5.26
N ALA A 180 5.40 -19.49 -4.69
CA ALA A 180 6.27 -19.82 -3.58
C ALA A 180 5.69 -19.27 -2.28
N LEU A 181 5.70 -20.10 -1.24
CA LEU A 181 5.36 -19.68 0.13
C LEU A 181 6.44 -18.74 0.64
N ARG A 182 6.07 -17.60 1.21
CA ARG A 182 7.00 -16.62 1.78
C ARG A 182 7.43 -17.07 3.17
N ASN A 183 8.70 -16.81 3.49
CA ASN A 183 9.23 -17.07 4.84
C ASN A 183 8.75 -16.01 5.86
N ILE A 184 8.43 -14.81 5.37
CA ILE A 184 7.91 -13.69 6.17
C ILE A 184 6.68 -13.15 5.47
N LEU A 185 5.58 -12.99 6.23
CA LEU A 185 4.35 -12.39 5.74
C LEU A 185 4.57 -10.95 5.27
N VAL A 186 4.01 -10.64 4.11
CA VAL A 186 4.04 -9.31 3.51
C VAL A 186 2.94 -8.44 4.11
N ALA A 187 3.20 -7.14 4.26
CA ALA A 187 2.16 -6.18 4.60
C ALA A 187 1.33 -5.84 3.35
N ILE A 188 0.00 -5.99 3.43
CA ILE A 188 -0.89 -5.61 2.34
C ILE A 188 -1.28 -4.15 2.49
N GLN A 189 -1.16 -3.40 1.40
CA GLN A 189 -1.74 -2.07 1.25
C GLN A 189 -2.94 -2.17 0.31
N THR A 190 -4.05 -1.56 0.68
CA THR A 190 -5.26 -1.52 -0.15
C THR A 190 -5.66 -0.07 -0.42
N PRO A 191 -6.42 0.19 -1.51
CA PRO A 191 -7.00 1.50 -1.71
C PRO A 191 -7.89 1.87 -0.53
N TYR A 192 -7.84 3.12 -0.12
CA TYR A 192 -8.71 3.62 0.94
C TYR A 192 -10.07 4.02 0.34
N PHE A 193 -11.12 3.36 0.81
CA PHE A 193 -12.50 3.70 0.51
C PHE A 193 -13.20 4.17 1.78
N SER A 194 -14.17 5.07 1.61
CA SER A 194 -15.02 5.55 2.69
C SER A 194 -16.46 5.35 2.28
N VAL A 195 -17.29 4.86 3.22
CA VAL A 195 -18.74 4.68 3.01
C VAL A 195 -19.41 5.95 2.49
N HIS A 196 -18.92 7.13 2.89
CA HIS A 196 -19.50 8.41 2.48
C HIS A 196 -19.14 8.83 1.05
N ASN A 197 -17.97 8.40 0.57
CA ASN A 197 -17.46 8.83 -0.75
C ASN A 197 -17.71 7.77 -1.82
N ASP A 198 -17.50 6.50 -1.48
CA ASP A 198 -17.61 5.38 -2.39
C ASP A 198 -18.04 4.13 -1.61
N ALA A 199 -19.34 4.05 -1.35
CA ALA A 199 -19.93 2.97 -0.57
C ALA A 199 -19.77 1.61 -1.24
N ASP A 200 -19.91 1.54 -2.57
CA ASP A 200 -19.90 0.27 -3.29
C ASP A 200 -18.50 -0.34 -3.27
N ASN A 201 -17.45 0.42 -3.61
CA ASN A 201 -16.07 -0.07 -3.47
C ASN A 201 -15.70 -0.33 -2.00
N TYR A 202 -16.25 0.42 -1.04
CA TYR A 202 -16.00 0.14 0.38
C TYR A 202 -16.46 -1.27 0.74
N PHE A 203 -17.73 -1.61 0.53
CA PHE A 203 -18.26 -2.94 0.87
C PHE A 203 -17.64 -4.04 0.00
N TYR A 204 -17.45 -3.78 -1.30
CA TYR A 204 -16.79 -4.70 -2.21
C TYR A 204 -15.36 -5.04 -1.75
N SER A 205 -14.59 -4.02 -1.36
CA SER A 205 -13.20 -4.21 -0.93
C SER A 205 -13.11 -5.13 0.28
N LEU A 206 -14.09 -5.07 1.19
CA LEU A 206 -14.16 -5.98 2.33
C LEU A 206 -14.46 -7.41 1.87
N LEU A 207 -15.50 -7.59 1.05
CA LEU A 207 -15.87 -8.89 0.48
C LEU A 207 -14.70 -9.58 -0.20
N VAL A 208 -14.06 -8.90 -1.15
CA VAL A 208 -12.98 -9.51 -1.95
C VAL A 208 -11.73 -9.81 -1.13
N GLN A 209 -11.49 -9.10 -0.02
CA GLN A 209 -10.31 -9.34 0.82
C GLN A 209 -10.50 -10.52 1.77
N TYR A 210 -11.65 -10.58 2.45
CA TYR A 210 -11.82 -11.43 3.64
C TYR A 210 -12.73 -12.63 3.43
N VAL A 211 -13.61 -12.62 2.42
CA VAL A 211 -14.46 -13.77 2.11
C VAL A 211 -13.70 -14.71 1.18
N PRO A 212 -13.52 -15.99 1.55
CA PRO A 212 -12.98 -16.98 0.62
C PRO A 212 -13.94 -17.19 -0.57
N PHE A 213 -13.39 -17.22 -1.79
CA PHE A 213 -14.17 -17.46 -3.01
C PHE A 213 -13.40 -18.32 -3.99
N ASP A 214 -14.11 -19.06 -4.86
CA ASP A 214 -13.49 -19.79 -5.97
C ASP A 214 -13.43 -18.94 -7.23
N LYS A 215 -14.50 -18.17 -7.50
CA LYS A 215 -14.52 -17.14 -8.55
C LYS A 215 -14.99 -15.81 -7.99
N GLU A 216 -14.34 -14.73 -8.42
CA GLU A 216 -14.64 -13.39 -7.93
C GLU A 216 -16.07 -12.94 -8.27
N SER A 217 -16.62 -13.44 -9.40
CA SER A 217 -18.01 -13.15 -9.80
C SER A 217 -19.06 -13.63 -8.79
N GLU A 218 -18.78 -14.70 -8.04
CA GLU A 218 -19.69 -15.30 -7.05
C GLU A 218 -19.95 -14.36 -5.86
N LEU A 219 -19.06 -13.38 -5.63
CA LEU A 219 -19.21 -12.41 -4.55
C LEU A 219 -20.46 -11.55 -4.74
N LEU A 220 -20.78 -11.17 -5.98
CA LEU A 220 -21.88 -10.25 -6.29
C LEU A 220 -23.02 -10.86 -7.10
N GLU A 221 -22.85 -12.04 -7.71
CA GLU A 221 -23.82 -12.63 -8.66
C GLU A 221 -25.27 -12.68 -8.14
N ARG A 222 -25.47 -12.92 -6.83
CA ARG A 222 -26.79 -13.05 -6.21
C ARG A 222 -27.34 -11.76 -5.60
N TYR A 223 -26.60 -10.66 -5.69
CA TYR A 223 -26.93 -9.44 -4.97
C TYR A 223 -26.95 -8.24 -5.94
N PRO A 224 -27.87 -7.30 -5.73
CA PRO A 224 -27.96 -6.13 -6.59
C PRO A 224 -26.81 -5.13 -6.40
N ASN A 225 -26.12 -5.17 -5.25
CA ASN A 225 -25.01 -4.29 -4.92
C ASN A 225 -24.08 -4.93 -3.88
N SER A 226 -22.88 -4.35 -3.69
CA SER A 226 -21.87 -4.88 -2.77
C SER A 226 -22.27 -4.78 -1.31
N ARG A 227 -23.16 -3.85 -0.96
CA ARG A 227 -23.63 -3.67 0.41
C ARG A 227 -24.55 -4.82 0.84
N ASP A 228 -25.50 -5.20 0.01
CA ASP A 228 -26.43 -6.29 0.30
C ASP A 228 -25.68 -7.63 0.38
N ALA A 229 -24.70 -7.83 -0.51
CA ALA A 229 -23.78 -8.97 -0.47
C ALA A 229 -22.95 -9.03 0.82
N PHE A 230 -22.57 -7.87 1.36
CA PHE A 230 -21.83 -7.77 2.61
C PHE A 230 -22.72 -8.08 3.82
N LEU A 231 -23.93 -7.50 3.87
CA LEU A 231 -24.87 -7.70 4.97
C LEU A 231 -25.29 -9.16 5.11
N ASP A 232 -25.54 -9.86 4.01
CA ASP A 232 -25.92 -11.29 4.03
C ASP A 232 -24.78 -12.21 4.52
N ARG A 233 -23.52 -11.76 4.33
CA ARG A 233 -22.32 -12.52 4.74
C ARG A 233 -21.66 -11.96 5.99
N GLU A 234 -22.30 -11.02 6.67
CA GLU A 234 -21.73 -10.28 7.80
C GLU A 234 -21.19 -11.23 8.90
N GLU A 235 -21.92 -12.31 9.18
CA GLU A 235 -21.50 -13.32 10.15
C GLU A 235 -20.22 -14.07 9.74
N GLN A 236 -19.96 -14.25 8.45
CA GLN A 236 -18.71 -14.87 7.96
C GLN A 236 -17.49 -13.96 8.13
N PHE A 237 -17.70 -12.64 8.20
CA PHE A 237 -16.64 -11.68 8.51
C PHE A 237 -16.36 -11.59 10.01
N PHE A 238 -17.43 -11.56 10.82
CA PHE A 238 -17.34 -11.30 12.25
C PHE A 238 -17.38 -12.54 13.14
N GLY A 239 -17.54 -13.72 12.56
CA GLY A 239 -17.41 -15.00 13.25
C GLY A 239 -15.97 -15.28 13.70
N ASP A 240 -15.83 -16.13 14.71
CA ASP A 240 -14.54 -16.46 15.36
C ASP A 240 -13.49 -17.12 14.44
N GLU A 241 -13.88 -17.51 13.22
CA GLU A 241 -12.99 -18.21 12.28
C GLU A 241 -12.06 -17.28 11.50
N ASN A 242 -12.37 -15.98 11.34
CA ASN A 242 -11.54 -15.07 10.56
C ASN A 242 -10.53 -14.30 11.43
N LEU A 243 -9.42 -14.97 11.75
CA LEU A 243 -8.33 -14.44 12.61
C LEU A 243 -7.81 -13.06 12.20
N PHE A 244 -7.86 -12.73 10.90
CA PHE A 244 -7.41 -11.42 10.42
C PHE A 244 -8.40 -10.32 10.79
N VAL A 245 -9.69 -10.52 10.56
CA VAL A 245 -10.74 -9.54 10.87
C VAL A 245 -10.84 -9.31 12.37
N SER A 246 -10.78 -10.37 13.18
CA SER A 246 -10.78 -10.26 14.63
C SER A 246 -9.57 -9.47 15.15
N SER A 247 -8.37 -9.73 14.62
CA SER A 247 -7.15 -8.99 15.00
C SER A 247 -7.17 -7.52 14.57
N ILE A 248 -7.83 -7.19 13.46
CA ILE A 248 -8.00 -5.80 12.99
C ILE A 248 -9.01 -5.09 13.89
N ARG A 249 -10.13 -5.73 14.19
CA ARG A 249 -11.16 -5.18 15.08
C ARG A 249 -10.63 -4.94 16.48
N GLU A 250 -9.85 -5.88 17.02
CA GLU A 250 -9.21 -5.74 18.32
C GLU A 250 -8.26 -4.53 18.34
N ARG A 251 -7.42 -4.38 17.30
CA ARG A 251 -6.54 -3.21 17.15
C ARG A 251 -7.31 -1.90 17.02
N SER A 252 -8.38 -1.86 16.22
CA SER A 252 -9.24 -0.68 16.10
C SER A 252 -9.92 -0.32 17.43
N ASN A 253 -10.43 -1.31 18.17
CA ASN A 253 -11.01 -1.11 19.49
C ASN A 253 -9.96 -0.59 20.48
N GLN A 254 -8.74 -1.12 20.46
CA GLN A 254 -7.63 -0.63 21.29
C GLN A 254 -7.29 0.82 20.98
N LEU A 255 -7.24 1.20 19.70
CA LEU A 255 -7.01 2.58 19.27
C LEU A 255 -8.15 3.50 19.72
N GLU A 256 -9.41 3.11 19.52
CA GLU A 256 -10.56 3.92 19.93
C GLU A 256 -10.60 4.10 21.45
N ASN A 257 -10.31 3.04 22.20
CA ASN A 257 -10.18 3.12 23.66
C ASN A 257 -9.04 4.05 24.08
N ALA A 258 -7.88 4.00 23.40
CA ALA A 258 -6.78 4.91 23.66
C ALA A 258 -7.14 6.37 23.34
N PHE A 259 -7.85 6.63 22.23
CA PHE A 259 -8.36 7.95 21.89
C PHE A 259 -9.34 8.48 22.95
N ARG A 260 -10.28 7.63 23.39
CA ARG A 260 -11.22 7.97 24.48
C ARG A 260 -10.47 8.31 25.76
N GLN A 261 -9.50 7.49 26.17
CA GLN A 261 -8.67 7.76 27.35
C GLN A 261 -7.88 9.08 27.23
N ALA A 262 -7.29 9.36 26.07
CA ALA A 262 -6.60 10.62 25.81
C ALA A 262 -7.56 11.82 25.91
N SER A 263 -8.74 11.74 25.29
CA SER A 263 -9.75 12.79 25.34
C SER A 263 -10.26 13.08 26.76
N THR A 264 -10.30 12.06 27.63
CA THR A 264 -10.67 12.23 29.06
C THR A 264 -9.55 12.81 29.92
N ARG A 265 -8.28 12.76 29.48
CA ARG A 265 -7.14 13.32 30.21
C ARG A 265 -6.95 14.82 29.97
N ASP A 266 -7.55 15.37 28.92
CA ASP A 266 -7.42 16.78 28.51
C ASP A 266 -8.48 17.74 29.09
N SER A 267 -9.19 17.37 30.16
CA SER A 267 -9.92 18.36 30.98
C SER A 267 -9.02 18.86 32.12
N PRO A 268 -8.32 20.00 32.00
CA PRO A 268 -7.65 20.61 33.13
C PRO A 268 -8.73 21.04 34.12
N LYS A 269 -8.83 20.33 35.26
CA LYS A 269 -9.54 20.88 36.43
C LYS A 269 -8.88 22.23 36.74
N PRO A 270 -9.64 23.35 36.82
CA PRO A 270 -9.06 24.62 37.18
C PRO A 270 -8.43 24.50 38.57
N ARG A 271 -7.09 24.48 38.63
CA ARG A 271 -6.37 24.63 39.88
C ARG A 271 -6.70 26.04 40.39
N ARG A 272 -7.57 26.14 41.39
CA ARG A 272 -7.71 27.36 42.18
C ARG A 272 -6.34 27.69 42.76
N LEU A 273 -5.68 28.69 42.20
CA LEU A 273 -4.56 29.36 42.85
C LEU A 273 -5.11 30.07 44.08
N CYS A 274 -4.99 29.43 45.24
CA CYS A 274 -5.13 30.10 46.52
C CYS A 274 -3.92 31.02 46.70
N PHE A 275 -4.06 32.31 46.37
CA PHE A 275 -3.19 33.35 46.90
C PHE A 275 -3.47 33.47 48.40
N ARG A 276 -2.59 32.90 49.24
CA ARG A 276 -2.43 33.37 50.61
C ARG A 276 -1.39 34.48 50.59
N GLY A 277 -1.87 35.72 50.66
CA GLY A 277 -1.04 36.84 51.10
C GLY A 277 -0.80 36.71 52.59
N ASN A 278 0.47 36.69 52.98
CA ASN A 278 0.87 36.98 54.36
C ASN A 278 1.39 38.41 54.38
N THR A 279 0.64 39.26 55.09
CA THR A 279 1.13 40.44 55.79
C THR A 279 2.21 40.08 56.80
#